data_AF-A0A857DLI4-F1
#
_entry.id   AF-A0A857DLI4-F1
#
_cell.length_a   1.000
_cell.length_b   1.000
_cell.length_c   1.000
_cell.angle_alpha   90.00
_cell.angle_beta   90.00
_cell.angle_gamma   90.00
#
_symmetry.space_group_name_H-M   'P 1'
#
loop_
_entity.id
_entity.type
_entity.pdbx_description
1 polymer ?
#
loop_
_entity_poly.entity_id
_entity_poly.type
_entity_poly.pdbx_seq_one_letter_code
_entity_poly.pdbx_strand_id
1 'polypeptide(L)'
;MANHTANLAFNPSAFAFVTRPLLPPAGVESYVTSYNGITLRVVRGYDIKYKKEMLSMDILYGYKTMYRNWQSEHWDKEELGYGLC
;
A
#
# COMPACT_ATOMS: atom_id res chain seq x y z
N MET A 1 4.43 -2.03 30.68
CA MET A 1 3.57 -2.14 29.48
C MET A 1 3.92 -3.46 28.82
N ALA A 2 2.98 -4.40 28.72
CA ALA A 2 3.25 -5.74 28.19
C ALA A 2 3.38 -5.65 26.65
N ASN A 3 4.57 -5.98 26.13
CA ASN A 3 4.84 -6.08 24.71
C ASN A 3 4.25 -7.40 24.19
N HIS A 4 3.01 -7.36 23.69
CA HIS A 4 2.35 -8.54 23.14
C HIS A 4 2.70 -8.68 21.65
N THR A 5 3.65 -9.56 21.34
CA THR A 5 3.95 -9.96 19.95
C THR A 5 2.85 -10.89 19.46
N ALA A 6 1.94 -10.38 18.62
CA ALA A 6 0.95 -11.21 17.96
C ALA A 6 1.59 -11.93 16.76
N ASN A 7 1.55 -13.27 16.77
CA ASN A 7 1.96 -14.08 15.61
C ASN A 7 0.82 -14.10 14.59
N LEU A 8 1.09 -13.65 13.36
CA LEU A 8 0.13 -13.66 12.26
C LEU A 8 0.46 -14.83 11.31
N ALA A 9 -0.50 -15.74 11.13
CA ALA A 9 -0.45 -16.78 10.12
C ALA A 9 -1.57 -16.54 9.10
N PHE A 10 -1.24 -16.56 7.81
CA PHE A 10 -2.19 -16.34 6.72
C PHE A 10 -1.95 -17.34 5.58
N ASN A 11 -3.03 -17.67 4.87
CA ASN A 11 -2.91 -18.39 3.60
C ASN A 11 -2.20 -17.47 2.59
N PRO A 12 -1.23 -17.95 1.78
CA PRO A 12 -0.54 -17.14 0.77
C PRO A 12 -1.47 -16.38 -0.19
N SER A 13 -2.69 -16.88 -0.41
CA SER A 13 -3.69 -16.28 -1.30
C SER A 13 -4.62 -15.27 -0.60
N ALA A 14 -4.44 -15.01 0.70
CA ALA A 14 -5.33 -14.15 1.48
C ALA A 14 -5.22 -12.65 1.09
N PHE A 15 -4.02 -12.24 0.67
CA PHE A 15 -3.71 -10.85 0.31
C PHE A 15 -3.27 -10.77 -1.15
N ALA A 16 -3.88 -9.85 -1.89
CA ALA A 16 -3.38 -9.41 -3.18
C ALA A 16 -2.57 -8.13 -2.99
N PHE A 17 -1.31 -8.15 -3.43
CA PHE A 17 -0.44 -6.98 -3.46
C PHE A 17 -0.13 -6.62 -4.91
N VAL A 18 -0.41 -5.38 -5.29
CA VAL A 18 -0.17 -4.87 -6.65
C VAL A 18 0.63 -3.60 -6.57
N THR A 19 1.60 -3.46 -7.46
CA THR A 19 2.38 -2.23 -7.63
C THR A 19 2.25 -1.77 -9.07
N ARG A 20 2.20 -0.45 -9.28
CA ARG A 20 2.11 0.13 -10.62
C ARG A 20 3.28 1.09 -10.85
N PRO A 21 4.06 0.93 -11.93
CA PRO A 21 5.12 1.88 -12.26
C PRO A 21 4.51 3.26 -12.53
N LEU A 22 5.07 4.29 -11.90
CA LEU A 22 4.73 5.67 -12.20
C LEU A 22 5.57 6.16 -13.36
N LEU A 23 4.92 6.82 -14.32
CA LEU A 23 5.62 7.43 -15.43
C LEU A 23 6.52 8.56 -14.94
N PRO A 24 7.74 8.70 -15.48
CA PRO A 24 8.60 9.83 -15.17
C PRO A 24 7.94 11.15 -15.59
N PRO A 25 7.98 12.20 -14.75
CA PRO A 25 7.49 13.52 -15.13
C PRO A 25 8.35 14.10 -16.26
N ALA A 26 7.71 14.78 -17.22
CA ALA A 26 8.42 15.42 -18.32
C ALA A 26 9.27 16.61 -17.82
N GLY A 27 10.51 16.71 -18.31
CA GLY A 27 11.38 17.87 -18.05
C GLY A 27 12.15 17.85 -16.72
N VAL A 28 12.11 16.74 -15.97
CA VAL A 28 12.84 16.59 -14.70
C VAL A 28 13.62 15.27 -14.69
N GLU A 29 14.85 15.27 -14.17
CA GLU A 29 15.63 14.05 -14.01
C GLU A 29 14.88 13.08 -13.10
N SER A 30 14.54 11.91 -13.62
CA SER A 30 13.83 10.90 -12.86
C SER A 30 14.26 9.49 -13.25
N TYR A 31 14.29 8.62 -12.25
CA TYR A 31 14.73 7.24 -12.37
C TYR A 31 13.65 6.34 -11.78
N VAL A 32 13.26 5.32 -12.53
CA VAL A 32 12.32 4.29 -12.07
C VAL A 32 13.08 2.99 -11.94
N THR A 33 13.03 2.36 -10.77
CA THR A 33 13.66 1.06 -10.51
C THR A 33 12.66 0.09 -9.87
N SER A 34 12.84 -1.19 -10.14
CA SER A 34 12.03 -2.26 -9.56
C SER A 34 12.91 -3.17 -8.72
N TYR A 35 12.50 -3.41 -7.47
CA TYR A 35 13.19 -4.30 -6.55
C TYR A 35 12.17 -5.13 -5.76
N ASN A 36 12.33 -6.45 -5.76
CA ASN A 36 11.45 -7.41 -5.08
C ASN A 36 9.95 -7.22 -5.34
N GLY A 37 9.58 -6.84 -6.58
CA GLY A 37 8.17 -6.63 -6.97
C GLY A 37 7.58 -5.28 -6.55
N ILE A 38 8.39 -4.40 -5.95
CA ILE A 38 8.02 -3.02 -5.66
C ILE A 38 8.69 -2.10 -6.67
N THR A 39 7.91 -1.21 -7.28
CA THR A 39 8.45 -0.19 -8.19
C THR A 39 8.55 1.14 -7.47
N LEU A 40 9.73 1.75 -7.54
CA LEU A 40 10.05 3.02 -6.92
C LEU A 40 10.50 4.02 -7.98
N ARG A 41 9.97 5.24 -7.90
CA ARG A 41 10.39 6.37 -8.74
C ARG A 41 11.12 7.39 -7.88
N VAL A 42 12.31 7.80 -8.30
CA VAL A 42 13.05 8.92 -7.73
C VAL A 42 13.00 10.08 -8.72
N VAL A 43 12.64 11.26 -8.25
CA VAL A 43 12.67 12.51 -9.04
C VAL A 43 13.65 13.46 -8.38
N ARG A 44 14.57 14.01 -9.17
CA ARG A 44 15.62 14.93 -8.72
C ARG A 44 15.40 16.30 -9.32
N GLY A 45 15.36 17.31 -8.47
CA GLY A 45 15.28 18.72 -8.86
C GLY A 45 16.28 19.57 -8.09
N TYR A 46 16.83 20.59 -8.73
CA TYR A 46 17.68 21.57 -8.07
C TYR A 46 16.95 22.91 -7.98
N ASP A 47 16.77 23.40 -6.76
CA ASP A 47 16.22 24.73 -6.52
C ASP A 47 17.36 25.77 -6.53
N ILE A 48 17.40 26.57 -7.59
CA ILE A 48 18.43 27.61 -7.80
C ILE A 48 18.33 28.73 -6.74
N LYS A 49 17.12 29.05 -6.28
CA LYS A 49 16.87 30.16 -5.36
C LYS A 49 17.43 29.86 -3.97
N TYR A 50 17.24 28.62 -3.51
CA TYR A 50 17.72 28.19 -2.20
C TYR A 50 19.04 27.39 -2.26
N LYS A 51 19.58 27.16 -3.47
CA LYS A 51 20.76 26.33 -3.74
C LYS A 51 20.66 24.94 -3.09
N LYS A 52 19.48 24.32 -3.18
CA LYS A 52 19.19 23.04 -2.54
C LYS A 52 18.87 21.98 -3.58
N GLU A 53 19.38 20.79 -3.33
CA GLU A 53 19.00 19.59 -4.08
C GLU A 53 17.78 18.96 -3.40
N MET A 54 16.72 18.74 -4.19
CA MET A 54 15.50 18.07 -3.77
C MET A 54 15.40 16.72 -4.46
N LEU A 55 15.20 15.68 -3.65
CA LEU A 55 15.00 14.31 -4.09
C LEU A 55 13.64 13.86 -3.55
N SER A 56 12.71 13.52 -4.45
CA SER A 56 11.41 12.93 -4.09
C SER A 56 11.41 11.46 -4.44
N MET A 57 10.92 10.62 -3.53
CA MET A 57 10.79 9.18 -3.71
C MET A 57 9.32 8.78 -3.60
N ASP A 58 8.78 8.22 -4.67
CA ASP A 58 7.37 7.84 -4.77
C ASP A 58 7.22 6.34 -5.01
N ILE A 59 6.28 5.71 -4.28
CA ILE A 59 5.85 4.32 -4.49
C ILE A 59 4.33 4.30 -4.57
N LEU A 60 3.79 3.71 -5.64
CA LEU A 60 2.35 3.43 -5.76
C LEU A 60 2.10 1.95 -5.63
N TYR A 61 1.47 1.59 -4.51
CA TYR A 61 1.06 0.23 -4.20
C TYR A 61 -0.41 0.20 -3.78
N GLY A 62 -1.05 -0.94 -4.03
CA GLY A 62 -2.38 -1.26 -3.55
C GLY A 62 -2.37 -2.64 -2.91
N TYR A 63 -3.14 -2.80 -1.85
CA TYR A 63 -3.35 -4.10 -1.21
C TYR A 63 -4.84 -4.35 -1.07
N LYS A 64 -5.26 -5.61 -1.21
CA LYS A 64 -6.65 -6.02 -1.00
C LYS A 64 -6.70 -7.39 -0.35
N THR A 65 -7.59 -7.56 0.62
CA THR A 65 -7.95 -8.87 1.16
C THR A 65 -8.92 -9.56 0.20
N MET A 66 -8.55 -10.74 -0.30
CA MET A 66 -9.34 -11.46 -1.29
C MET A 66 -10.46 -12.29 -0.65
N TYR A 67 -10.23 -12.82 0.55
CA TYR A 67 -11.23 -13.53 1.34
C TYR A 67 -12.04 -12.55 2.20
N ARG A 68 -13.10 -12.00 1.61
CA ARG A 68 -14.10 -11.20 2.35
C ARG A 68 -15.40 -11.98 2.63
N ASN A 69 -15.77 -12.91 1.75
CA ASN A 69 -17.11 -13.49 1.71
C ASN A 69 -17.40 -14.56 2.78
N TRP A 70 -16.42 -15.00 3.57
CA TRP A 70 -16.70 -15.87 4.73
C TRP A 70 -16.58 -15.15 6.07
N GLN A 71 -15.74 -14.12 6.14
CA GLN A 71 -15.36 -13.51 7.42
C GLN A 71 -16.22 -12.30 7.81
N SER A 72 -16.87 -11.61 6.86
CA SER A 72 -17.88 -10.59 7.23
C SER A 72 -19.32 -11.09 7.20
N GLU A 73 -19.65 -12.12 6.43
CA GLU A 73 -21.01 -12.68 6.44
C GLU A 73 -21.32 -13.49 7.71
N HIS A 74 -20.29 -13.99 8.41
CA HIS A 74 -20.45 -14.68 9.68
C HIS A 74 -20.50 -13.73 10.89
N TRP A 75 -19.96 -12.51 10.77
CA TRP A 75 -19.91 -11.53 11.88
C TRP A 75 -20.95 -10.40 11.78
N ASP A 76 -21.53 -10.10 10.60
CA ASP A 76 -22.66 -9.14 10.49
C ASP A 76 -24.04 -9.79 10.71
N LYS A 77 -24.14 -11.13 10.73
CA LYS A 77 -25.43 -11.84 10.95
C LYS A 77 -25.70 -12.22 12.41
N GLU A 78 -24.73 -12.05 13.31
CA GLU A 78 -24.90 -12.31 14.75
C GLU A 78 -25.33 -11.05 15.54
N GLU A 79 -25.16 -9.84 14.99
CA GLU A 79 -25.57 -8.59 15.65
C GLU A 79 -26.86 -7.94 15.10
N LEU A 80 -27.48 -8.45 14.04
CA LEU A 80 -28.78 -7.95 13.54
C LEU A 80 -29.95 -8.88 13.85
N GLY A 81 -29.88 -9.53 15.01
CA GLY A 81 -30.91 -10.40 15.55
C GLY A 81 -31.94 -9.74 16.46
N TYR A 82 -32.15 -8.41 16.47
CA TYR A 82 -33.31 -7.77 17.13
C TYR A 82 -33.66 -6.40 16.52
N GLY A 83 -34.89 -6.27 16.02
CA GLY A 83 -35.56 -4.96 15.87
C GLY A 83 -36.21 -4.66 14.51
N LEU A 84 -37.26 -5.41 14.14
CA LEU A 84 -38.47 -4.89 13.44
C LEU A 84 -39.53 -6.00 13.28
N CYS A 85 -40.19 -6.33 14.40
CA CYS A 85 -41.63 -6.54 14.58
C CYS A 85 -41.89 -6.81 16.06
#